data_AF-A0A7X6FF71-F1
#
_entry.id   AF-A0A7X6FF71-F1
#
_cell.length_a   1.000
_cell.length_b   1.000
_cell.length_c   1.000
_cell.angle_alpha   90.00
_cell.angle_beta   90.00
_cell.angle_gamma   90.00
#
_symmetry.space_group_name_H-M   'P 1'
#
loop_
_entity.id
_entity.type
_entity.pdbx_description
1 polymer ?
#
loop_
_entity_poly.entity_id
_entity_poly.type
_entity_poly.pdbx_seq_one_letter_code
_entity_poly.pdbx_strand_id
1 'polypeptide(L)'
;MLVRVLVFAGIIAVAATQVPPLLTGIANREKPAPVETVSVPPQKAEPPSLYGTVLLHADASGHYQGDFNLNGRPVHGMIDTGATYVAINESTARSIGFSSVDLDYRYPMQTANGTSKVALVKLGRLEIGGIRVRDIDAIVAKDSALSTTLIGMSFLKRLNSYGVQNSTLRLTQ
;
A
#
# COMPACT_ATOMS: atom_id res chain seq x y z
N MET A 1 -79.03 -36.80 -44.49
CA MET A 1 -80.01 -35.80 -44.03
C MET A 1 -79.29 -34.49 -43.77
N LEU A 2 -79.86 -33.40 -44.29
CA LEU A 2 -79.67 -32.00 -43.89
C LEU A 2 -79.46 -31.90 -42.35
N VAL A 3 -78.66 -30.99 -41.81
CA VAL A 3 -79.02 -29.59 -41.66
C VAL A 3 -77.77 -28.71 -41.58
N ARG A 4 -77.73 -27.70 -42.46
CA ARG A 4 -76.96 -26.45 -42.34
C ARG A 4 -77.72 -25.52 -41.40
N VAL A 5 -77.05 -24.73 -40.56
CA VAL A 5 -77.39 -23.30 -40.39
C VAL A 5 -76.14 -22.54 -39.95
N LEU A 6 -75.76 -21.56 -40.78
CA LEU A 6 -74.87 -20.44 -40.52
C LEU A 6 -75.72 -19.21 -40.18
N VAL A 7 -75.29 -18.37 -39.23
CA VAL A 7 -75.65 -16.95 -39.11
C VAL A 7 -74.43 -16.23 -38.52
N PHE A 8 -73.61 -15.53 -39.30
CA PHE A 8 -73.69 -14.14 -39.82
C PHE A 8 -73.19 -13.07 -38.85
N ALA A 9 -72.12 -12.36 -39.27
CA ALA A 9 -72.08 -10.90 -39.52
C ALA A 9 -70.81 -10.22 -38.98
N GLY A 10 -70.20 -9.40 -39.85
CA GLY A 10 -69.39 -8.24 -39.44
C GLY A 10 -67.94 -8.25 -39.93
N ILE A 11 -67.68 -7.51 -41.01
CA ILE A 11 -66.35 -7.15 -41.51
C ILE A 11 -65.98 -5.75 -40.98
N ILE A 12 -64.66 -5.49 -40.87
CA ILE A 12 -63.92 -4.18 -40.88
C ILE A 12 -63.53 -3.74 -39.45
N ALA A 13 -62.28 -3.40 -39.06
CA ALA A 13 -61.00 -3.14 -39.72
C ALA A 13 -59.85 -3.15 -38.68
N VAL A 14 -58.65 -3.47 -39.16
CA VAL A 14 -57.34 -2.85 -38.82
C VAL A 14 -56.89 -2.84 -37.34
N ALA A 15 -55.87 -3.64 -37.04
CA ALA A 15 -54.52 -3.11 -36.84
C ALA A 15 -53.54 -4.27 -36.61
N ALA A 16 -52.40 -4.13 -37.24
CA ALA A 16 -51.23 -4.98 -37.12
C ALA A 16 -50.91 -5.35 -35.67
N THR A 17 -50.50 -6.59 -35.43
CA THR A 17 -49.07 -6.90 -35.25
C THR A 17 -48.87 -8.39 -35.00
N GLN A 18 -48.26 -9.00 -36.01
CA GLN A 18 -47.18 -9.96 -35.97
C GLN A 18 -47.41 -11.40 -35.46
N VAL A 19 -47.09 -12.26 -36.42
CA VAL A 19 -47.10 -13.70 -36.55
C VAL A 19 -45.71 -14.25 -36.12
N PRO A 20 -45.41 -15.56 -36.30
CA PRO A 20 -45.00 -16.57 -35.31
C PRO A 20 -43.45 -16.78 -35.39
N PRO A 21 -42.80 -17.95 -35.27
CA PRO A 21 -43.17 -19.27 -34.75
C PRO A 21 -42.18 -19.86 -33.73
N LEU A 22 -42.67 -20.94 -33.11
CA LEU A 22 -41.94 -21.91 -32.30
C LEU A 22 -40.98 -22.73 -33.18
N LEU A 23 -39.81 -23.07 -32.61
CA LEU A 23 -38.83 -24.10 -33.02
C LEU A 23 -37.72 -23.70 -34.03
N THR A 24 -36.57 -23.26 -33.50
CA THR A 24 -35.25 -23.86 -33.78
C THR A 24 -34.21 -23.27 -32.81
N GLY A 25 -33.59 -24.09 -31.97
CA GLY A 25 -32.69 -23.62 -30.90
C GLY A 25 -31.47 -24.53 -30.70
N ILE A 26 -30.80 -24.88 -31.79
CA ILE A 26 -29.43 -25.44 -31.78
C ILE A 26 -28.51 -24.47 -32.49
N ALA A 27 -28.25 -23.32 -31.85
CA ALA A 27 -27.09 -22.45 -32.07
C ALA A 27 -27.30 -21.19 -31.23
N ASN A 28 -26.63 -21.07 -30.09
CA ASN A 28 -26.19 -19.77 -29.64
C ASN A 28 -25.00 -19.93 -28.70
N ARG A 29 -23.86 -19.41 -29.16
CA ARG A 29 -22.77 -18.98 -28.30
C ARG A 29 -23.35 -18.05 -27.26
N GLU A 30 -23.13 -18.36 -26.00
CA GLU A 30 -23.35 -17.44 -24.91
C GLU A 30 -22.38 -16.26 -25.11
N LYS A 31 -22.93 -15.14 -25.56
CA LYS A 31 -22.23 -13.85 -25.66
C LYS A 31 -21.79 -13.50 -24.22
N PRO A 32 -20.50 -13.25 -23.95
CA PRO A 32 -20.08 -12.89 -22.61
C PRO A 32 -20.82 -11.64 -22.16
N ALA A 33 -21.32 -11.63 -20.93
CA ALA A 33 -21.89 -10.46 -20.28
C ALA A 33 -20.91 -9.27 -20.40
N PRO A 34 -21.39 -8.02 -20.49
CA PRO A 34 -20.53 -6.86 -20.31
C PRO A 34 -19.87 -6.98 -18.94
N VAL A 35 -18.55 -7.16 -18.94
CA VAL A 35 -17.75 -7.08 -17.73
C VAL A 35 -17.96 -5.68 -17.19
N GLU A 36 -18.60 -5.56 -16.02
CA GLU A 36 -18.51 -4.35 -15.22
C GLU A 36 -17.02 -4.12 -14.98
N THR A 37 -16.46 -3.17 -15.72
CA THR A 37 -15.12 -2.67 -15.47
C THR A 37 -15.12 -2.13 -14.06
N VAL A 38 -14.57 -2.90 -13.12
CA VAL A 38 -14.13 -2.40 -11.83
C VAL A 38 -13.11 -1.32 -12.15
N SER A 39 -13.56 -0.07 -12.12
CA SER A 39 -12.71 1.09 -12.20
C SER A 39 -11.86 1.12 -10.93
N VAL A 40 -10.70 0.46 -11.01
CA VAL A 40 -9.62 0.67 -10.05
C VAL A 40 -9.32 2.18 -10.09
N PRO A 41 -9.46 2.91 -8.97
CA PRO A 41 -9.05 4.30 -8.90
C PRO A 41 -7.61 4.39 -9.42
N PRO A 42 -7.22 5.42 -10.17
CA PRO A 42 -5.85 5.54 -10.63
C PRO A 42 -4.94 5.51 -9.42
N GLN A 43 -4.26 4.38 -9.21
CA GLN A 43 -3.15 4.27 -8.30
C GLN A 43 -2.18 5.35 -8.76
N LYS A 44 -1.97 6.36 -7.92
CA LYS A 44 -1.03 7.46 -8.19
C LYS A 44 0.26 6.78 -8.62
N ALA A 45 0.57 6.85 -9.91
CA ALA A 45 1.72 6.18 -10.48
C ALA A 45 2.94 6.75 -9.77
N GLU A 46 3.51 5.95 -8.86
CA GLU A 46 4.79 6.27 -8.28
C GLU A 46 5.77 6.29 -9.45
N PRO A 47 6.47 7.42 -9.68
CA PRO A 47 7.40 7.51 -10.80
C PRO A 47 8.36 6.33 -10.73
N PRO A 48 8.77 5.74 -11.87
CA PRO A 48 9.70 4.63 -11.88
C PRO A 48 10.91 5.03 -11.04
N SER A 49 11.11 4.35 -9.91
CA SER A 49 12.34 4.48 -9.17
C SER A 49 13.44 4.06 -10.15
N LEU A 50 14.24 5.02 -10.59
CA LEU A 50 15.56 4.72 -11.14
C LEU A 50 16.17 3.70 -10.18
N TYR A 51 16.56 2.52 -10.66
CA TYR A 51 17.03 1.44 -9.79
C TYR A 51 18.06 2.00 -8.79
N GLY A 52 17.78 1.85 -7.50
CA GLY A 52 18.62 2.38 -6.41
C GLY A 52 18.42 3.86 -6.03
N THR A 53 17.52 4.62 -6.67
CA THR A 53 17.21 6.01 -6.30
C THR A 53 15.76 6.17 -5.83
N VAL A 54 15.57 6.86 -4.71
CA VAL A 54 14.25 7.25 -4.19
C VAL A 54 14.21 8.76 -3.97
N LEU A 55 13.08 9.37 -4.32
CA LEU A 55 12.79 10.78 -4.07
C LEU A 55 11.63 10.90 -3.09
N LEU A 56 11.86 11.59 -1.97
CA LEU A 56 10.84 11.92 -0.99
C LEU A 56 10.60 13.42 -1.00
N HIS A 57 9.35 13.83 -1.16
CA HIS A 57 8.97 15.24 -1.03
C HIS A 57 8.71 15.57 0.44
N ALA A 58 9.12 16.76 0.85
CA ALA A 58 8.77 17.26 2.17
C ALA A 58 7.25 17.41 2.31
N ASP A 59 6.73 17.07 3.49
CA ASP A 59 5.35 17.34 3.85
C ASP A 59 5.11 18.83 4.15
N ALA A 60 3.89 19.18 4.56
CA ALA A 60 3.53 20.55 4.91
C ALA A 60 4.33 21.13 6.10
N SER A 61 4.92 20.27 6.93
CA SER A 61 5.79 20.65 8.05
C SER A 61 7.28 20.64 7.70
N GLY A 62 7.64 20.29 6.46
CA GLY A 62 9.03 20.23 6.01
C GLY A 62 9.74 18.90 6.30
N HIS A 63 9.04 17.89 6.82
CA HIS A 63 9.62 16.60 7.14
C HIS A 63 9.56 15.64 5.94
N TYR A 64 10.54 14.75 5.84
CA TYR A 64 10.57 13.69 4.84
C TYR A 64 10.07 12.39 5.44
N GLN A 65 8.94 11.91 4.95
CA GLN A 65 8.30 10.69 5.43
C GLN A 65 8.06 9.73 4.26
N GLY A 66 7.93 8.44 4.55
CA GLY A 66 7.62 7.44 3.54
C GLY A 66 7.28 6.09 4.15
N ASP A 67 6.77 5.20 3.29
CA ASP A 67 6.52 3.81 3.63
C ASP A 67 7.80 2.99 3.44
N PHE A 68 8.31 2.43 4.53
CA PHE A 68 9.47 1.56 4.55
C PHE A 68 9.03 0.11 4.73
N ASN A 69 9.86 -0.82 4.28
CA ASN A 69 9.70 -2.23 4.63
C ASN A 69 10.80 -2.64 5.62
N LEU A 70 10.43 -2.93 6.86
CA LEU A 70 11.33 -3.39 7.92
C LEU A 70 11.08 -4.87 8.16
N ASN A 71 12.11 -5.71 7.97
CA ASN A 71 12.03 -7.17 8.11
C ASN A 71 10.84 -7.82 7.38
N GLY A 72 10.44 -7.29 6.23
CA GLY A 72 9.32 -7.82 5.43
C GLY A 72 7.98 -7.14 5.69
N ARG A 73 7.87 -6.17 6.62
CA ARG A 73 6.61 -5.51 6.98
C ARG A 73 6.60 -4.01 6.69
N PRO A 74 5.49 -3.47 6.16
CA PRO A 74 5.35 -2.04 5.92
C PRO A 74 5.31 -1.27 7.24
N VAL A 75 6.10 -0.22 7.33
CA VAL A 75 6.19 0.69 8.48
C VAL A 75 6.34 2.10 7.94
N HIS A 76 5.42 2.99 8.30
CA HIS A 76 5.56 4.42 8.01
C HIS A 76 6.67 5.01 8.90
N GLY A 77 7.56 5.78 8.31
CA GLY A 77 8.72 6.33 9.00
C GLY A 77 9.11 7.72 8.52
N MET A 78 9.86 8.43 9.35
CA MET A 78 10.41 9.75 9.06
C MET A 78 11.93 9.67 8.97
N ILE A 79 12.52 10.31 7.96
CA ILE A 79 13.97 10.47 7.88
C ILE A 79 14.43 11.48 8.92
N ASP A 80 15.38 11.09 9.78
CA ASP A 80 15.93 11.94 10.83
C ASP A 80 17.46 11.86 10.87
N THR A 81 18.13 12.89 10.34
CA THR A 81 19.60 12.96 10.35
C THR A 81 20.18 13.24 11.75
N GLY A 82 19.36 13.65 12.72
CA GLY A 82 19.74 13.83 14.11
C GLY A 82 19.77 12.51 14.89
N ALA A 83 19.06 11.48 14.41
CA ALA A 83 19.06 10.16 15.02
C ALA A 83 20.29 9.35 14.62
N THR A 84 21.05 8.85 15.60
CA THR A 84 22.22 7.99 15.34
C THR A 84 21.80 6.63 14.76
N TYR A 85 20.74 6.04 15.31
CA TYR A 85 20.21 4.73 14.93
C TYR A 85 18.85 4.88 14.23
N VAL A 86 18.43 3.84 13.52
CA VAL A 86 17.00 3.65 13.24
C VAL A 86 16.31 3.43 14.58
N ALA A 87 15.27 4.20 14.87
CA ALA A 87 14.54 4.11 16.12
C ALA A 87 13.10 3.67 15.86
N ILE A 88 12.69 2.60 16.52
CA ILE A 88 11.32 2.08 16.48
C ILE A 88 10.77 1.95 17.89
N ASN A 89 9.46 1.96 18.03
CA ASN A 89 8.82 1.69 19.31
C ASN A 89 8.57 0.20 19.52
N GLU A 90 8.21 -0.18 20.74
CA GLU A 90 8.04 -1.58 21.14
C GLU A 90 6.93 -2.27 20.33
N SER A 91 5.82 -1.57 20.08
CA SER A 91 4.73 -2.08 19.24
C SER A 91 5.17 -2.38 17.80
N THR A 92 5.96 -1.50 17.19
CA THR A 92 6.55 -1.72 15.86
C THR A 92 7.56 -2.85 15.89
N ALA A 93 8.44 -2.91 16.89
CA ALA A 93 9.43 -3.99 17.01
C ALA A 93 8.75 -5.38 17.07
N ARG A 94 7.68 -5.51 17.86
CA ARG A 94 6.87 -6.73 17.92
C ARG A 94 6.21 -7.04 16.58
N SER A 95 5.65 -6.03 15.92
CA SER A 95 5.00 -6.23 14.62
C SER A 95 6.00 -6.80 13.61
N ILE A 96 7.24 -6.28 13.57
CA ILE A 96 8.31 -6.72 12.64
C ILE A 96 9.10 -7.96 13.08
N GLY A 97 8.62 -8.67 14.12
CA GLY A 97 9.10 -10.01 14.48
C GLY A 97 10.08 -10.08 15.64
N PHE A 98 10.35 -8.99 16.36
CA PHE A 98 11.11 -9.05 17.61
C PHE A 98 10.22 -9.52 18.76
N SER A 99 10.69 -10.51 19.51
CA SER A 99 10.02 -11.02 20.70
C SER A 99 10.47 -10.26 21.96
N SER A 100 9.76 -10.41 23.07
CA SER A 100 10.17 -9.81 24.35
C SER A 100 11.56 -10.25 24.82
N VAL A 101 12.04 -11.42 24.39
CA VAL A 101 13.38 -11.93 24.73
C VAL A 101 14.48 -11.17 23.97
N ASP A 102 14.16 -10.67 22.78
CA ASP A 102 15.09 -9.86 21.97
C ASP A 102 15.20 -8.41 22.49
N LEU A 103 14.24 -7.97 23.30
CA LEU A 103 14.07 -6.57 23.70
C LEU A 103 14.59 -6.31 25.12
N ASP A 104 15.90 -6.14 25.20
CA ASP A 104 16.60 -5.89 26.45
C ASP A 104 16.82 -4.40 26.75
N TYR A 105 15.91 -3.80 27.51
CA TYR A 105 15.88 -2.37 27.86
C TYR A 105 16.90 -1.98 28.93
N ARG A 106 18.19 -2.13 28.63
CA ARG A 106 19.29 -1.80 29.56
C ARG A 106 20.14 -0.60 29.14
N TYR A 107 20.06 -0.17 27.88
CA TYR A 107 20.92 0.89 27.37
C TYR A 107 20.31 2.27 27.63
N PRO A 108 21.00 3.17 28.37
CA PRO A 108 20.51 4.53 28.53
C PRO A 108 20.67 5.31 27.23
N MET A 109 19.64 6.06 26.86
CA MET A 109 19.64 7.00 25.75
C MET A 109 19.13 8.35 26.21
N GLN A 110 19.87 9.40 25.84
CA GLN A 110 19.47 10.77 26.11
C GLN A 110 18.43 11.20 25.08
N THR A 111 17.26 11.62 25.56
CA THR A 111 16.20 12.19 24.74
C THR A 111 15.86 13.60 25.24
N ALA A 112 15.06 14.34 24.47
CA ALA A 112 14.59 15.67 24.88
C ALA A 112 13.81 15.64 26.20
N ASN A 113 13.15 14.51 26.51
CA ASN A 113 12.37 14.32 27.74
C ASN A 113 13.20 13.73 28.90
N GLY A 114 14.52 13.67 28.76
CA GLY A 114 15.44 13.07 29.73
C GLY A 114 16.00 11.72 29.28
N THR A 115 16.59 10.98 30.21
CA THR A 115 17.21 9.68 29.92
C THR A 115 16.16 8.58 29.93
N SER A 116 16.06 7.82 28.85
CA SER A 116 15.21 6.63 28.74
C SER A 116 16.06 5.38 28.49
N LYS A 117 15.54 4.20 28.82
CA LYS A 117 16.19 2.94 28.49
C LYS A 117 15.66 2.40 27.16
N VAL A 118 16.57 1.94 26.31
CA VAL A 118 16.28 1.34 25.01
C VAL A 118 16.87 -0.06 24.92
N ALA A 119 16.31 -0.89 24.04
CA ALA A 119 16.93 -2.13 23.61
C ALA A 119 17.70 -1.90 22.31
N LEU A 120 18.86 -2.55 22.16
CA LEU A 120 19.61 -2.56 20.90
C LEU A 120 19.26 -3.82 20.12
N VAL A 121 18.89 -3.65 18.86
CA VAL A 121 18.55 -4.75 17.95
C VAL A 121 19.20 -4.54 16.60
N LYS A 122 19.20 -5.59 15.77
CA LYS A 122 19.65 -5.51 14.38
C LYS A 122 18.49 -5.82 13.45
N LEU A 123 18.14 -4.87 12.59
CA LEU A 123 17.19 -5.08 11.50
C LEU A 123 17.88 -5.94 10.43
N GLY A 124 17.27 -7.08 10.10
CA GLY A 124 17.77 -7.95 9.04
C GLY A 124 17.66 -7.27 7.66
N ARG A 125 16.62 -6.46 7.46
CA ARG A 125 16.41 -5.70 6.21
C ARG A 125 15.58 -4.44 6.44
N LEU A 126 15.97 -3.35 5.77
CA LEU A 126 15.22 -2.10 5.66
C LEU A 126 15.20 -1.68 4.18
N GLU A 127 14.01 -1.44 3.65
CA GLU A 127 13.78 -1.14 2.23
C GLU A 127 12.91 0.10 2.06
N ILE A 128 13.12 0.81 0.97
CA ILE A 128 12.24 1.88 0.49
C ILE A 128 12.36 1.97 -1.03
N GLY A 129 11.24 1.89 -1.74
CA GLY A 129 11.24 1.78 -3.20
C GLY A 129 12.20 0.70 -3.70
N GLY A 130 13.16 1.10 -4.55
CA GLY A 130 14.21 0.21 -5.06
C GLY A 130 15.44 0.03 -4.17
N ILE A 131 15.54 0.70 -3.01
CA ILE A 131 16.68 0.63 -2.09
C ILE A 131 16.47 -0.51 -1.10
N ARG A 132 17.49 -1.36 -0.92
CA ARG A 132 17.46 -2.47 0.06
C ARG A 132 18.76 -2.52 0.85
N VAL A 133 18.69 -2.30 2.15
CA VAL A 133 19.84 -2.34 3.06
C VAL A 133 19.62 -3.47 4.08
N ARG A 134 20.70 -4.13 4.51
CA ARG A 134 20.68 -5.23 5.48
C ARG A 134 21.52 -4.91 6.71
N ASP A 135 21.27 -5.65 7.78
CA ASP A 135 22.09 -5.65 9.00
C ASP A 135 22.25 -4.27 9.63
N ILE A 136 21.15 -3.52 9.72
CA ILE A 136 21.11 -2.15 10.24
C ILE A 136 20.96 -2.17 11.76
N ASP A 137 21.82 -1.44 12.46
CA ASP A 137 21.72 -1.27 13.90
C ASP A 137 20.54 -0.34 14.23
N ALA A 138 19.67 -0.80 15.14
CA ALA A 138 18.48 -0.08 15.53
C ALA A 138 18.29 -0.09 17.05
N ILE A 139 17.54 0.88 17.53
CA ILE A 139 17.07 0.94 18.91
C ILE A 139 15.57 0.67 18.96
N VAL A 140 15.15 0.04 20.05
CA VAL A 140 13.74 -0.10 20.40
C VAL A 140 13.49 0.69 21.68
N ALA A 141 12.63 1.70 21.57
CA ALA A 141 12.14 2.47 22.70
C ALA A 141 10.79 1.92 23.19
N LYS A 142 10.40 2.26 24.42
CA LYS A 142 9.02 2.04 24.88
C LYS A 142 8.06 2.94 24.09
N ASP A 143 6.82 2.49 23.89
CA ASP A 143 5.81 3.25 23.12
C ASP A 143 5.53 4.64 23.72
N SER A 144 5.70 4.81 25.04
CA SER A 144 5.57 6.11 25.70
C SER A 144 6.71 7.10 25.41
N ALA A 145 7.85 6.61 24.90
CA ALA A 145 9.03 7.41 24.63
C ALA A 145 9.22 7.72 23.14
N LEU A 146 8.56 6.98 22.24
CA LEU A 146 8.64 7.16 20.80
C LEU A 146 7.32 6.81 20.12
N SER A 147 6.71 7.79 19.46
CA SER A 147 5.45 7.61 18.73
C SER A 147 5.64 7.23 17.27
N THR A 148 6.75 7.65 16.66
CA THR A 148 6.98 7.56 15.21
C THR A 148 8.31 6.87 14.95
N THR A 149 8.36 5.99 13.95
CA THR A 149 9.61 5.38 13.49
C THR A 149 10.52 6.43 12.88
N LEU A 150 11.77 6.48 13.35
CA LEU A 150 12.81 7.39 12.85
C LEU A 150 13.85 6.60 12.07
N ILE A 151 14.12 7.01 10.84
CA ILE A 151 15.12 6.42 9.97
C ILE A 151 16.40 7.25 10.08
N GLY A 152 17.27 6.81 10.97
CA GLY A 152 18.49 7.52 11.34
C GLY A 152 19.73 7.17 10.53
N MET A 153 20.86 7.67 11.02
CA MET A 153 22.16 7.62 10.36
C MET A 153 22.71 6.20 10.15
N SER A 154 22.35 5.24 11.01
CA SER A 154 22.70 3.81 10.82
C SER A 154 22.21 3.21 9.49
N PHE A 155 21.12 3.75 8.92
CA PHE A 155 20.64 3.44 7.58
C PHE A 155 21.26 4.38 6.55
N LEU A 156 21.18 5.70 6.77
CA LEU A 156 21.57 6.71 5.78
C LEU A 156 23.04 6.60 5.37
N LYS A 157 23.94 6.26 6.30
CA LYS A 157 25.37 6.07 6.01
C LYS A 157 25.70 4.83 5.18
N ARG A 158 24.73 3.93 4.97
CA ARG A 158 24.88 2.74 4.11
C ARG A 158 24.47 3.00 2.65
N LEU A 159 23.94 4.18 2.37
CA LEU A 159 23.63 4.64 1.03
C LEU A 159 24.88 5.25 0.38
N ASN A 160 24.97 5.20 -0.95
CA ASN A 160 26.02 5.90 -1.69
C ASN A 160 25.93 7.42 -1.49
N SER A 161 24.70 7.94 -1.46
CA SER A 161 24.46 9.35 -1.12
C SER A 161 23.03 9.57 -0.63
N TYR A 162 22.86 10.62 0.17
CA TYR A 162 21.58 11.21 0.49
C TYR A 162 21.72 12.74 0.53
N GLY A 163 20.68 13.47 0.11
CA GLY A 163 20.75 14.93 0.07
C GLY A 163 19.42 15.59 -0.26
N VAL A 164 19.25 16.80 0.23
CA VAL A 164 18.05 17.61 0.02
C VAL A 164 18.30 18.66 -1.06
N GLN A 165 17.38 18.75 -2.02
CA GLN A 165 17.34 19.81 -3.03
C GLN A 165 15.89 20.17 -3.33
N ASN A 166 15.55 21.47 -3.30
CA ASN A 166 14.21 21.97 -3.65
C ASN A 166 13.08 21.20 -2.91
N SER A 167 13.19 21.09 -1.58
CA SER A 167 12.24 20.34 -0.73
C SER A 167 12.03 18.87 -1.12
N THR A 168 13.02 18.29 -1.80
CA THR A 168 13.03 16.88 -2.19
C THR A 168 14.30 16.23 -1.65
N LEU A 169 14.13 15.21 -0.83
CA LEU A 169 15.21 14.35 -0.36
C LEU A 169 15.45 13.25 -1.40
N ARG A 170 16.67 13.18 -1.90
CA ARG A 170 17.14 12.09 -2.75
C ARG A 170 17.95 11.10 -1.93
N LEU A 171 17.63 9.82 -2.08
CA LEU A 171 18.37 8.68 -1.51
C LEU A 171 18.92 7.86 -2.67
N THR A 172 20.20 7.46 -2.61
CA THR A 172 20.86 6.70 -3.68
C THR A 172 21.66 5.54 -3.10
N GLN A 173 21.39 4.32 -3.56
CA GLN A 173 22.13 3.08 -3.26
C GLN A 173 23.15 2.73 -4.34
#